data_AF-A0A9P6DFI0-F1
#
_entry.id   AF-A0A9P6DFI0-F1
#
_cell.length_a   1.000
_cell.length_b   1.000
_cell.length_c   1.000
_cell.angle_alpha   90.00
_cell.angle_beta   90.00
_cell.angle_gamma   90.00
#
_symmetry.space_group_name_H-M   'P 1'
#
loop_
_entity.id
_entity.type
_entity.pdbx_description
1 polymer ?
#
loop_
_entity_poly.entity_id
_entity_poly.type
_entity_poly.pdbx_seq_one_letter_code
_entity_poly.pdbx_strand_id
1 'polypeptide(L)'
;MAYNQDRSPLYIHDVNKLDHQDDCAAAQLFSAASIQQAIECGHSDLAIFLFIFGEACDVYQSHTISHTQHIHLVLWAFFFKSIWKHFLTENRYPLARHFISPEADDILDILVNGLLALIIIHCDHLSPFPLLPWLHSTKVNEHIFGLIRSTLPEFTIIDAIQIIPKLNVCLMAACRRKVDTSSLRRGGAGYAHTHFNSSRADLDALSYFPPQEVFEKVAGRSGITCHLFLICTAVRTSRSL
;
A
#
# COMPACT_ATOMS: atom_id res chain seq x y z
N MET A 1 15.89 29.49 9.35
CA MET A 1 14.96 29.39 8.20
C MET A 1 13.55 29.47 8.75
N ALA A 2 12.79 30.50 8.39
CA ALA A 2 11.42 30.68 8.89
C ALA A 2 10.52 29.59 8.31
N TYR A 3 10.01 28.71 9.16
CA TYR A 3 9.07 27.65 8.82
C TYR A 3 7.73 28.31 8.51
N ASN A 4 7.42 28.53 7.24
CA ASN A 4 6.19 29.17 6.81
C ASN A 4 5.04 28.17 6.93
N GLN A 5 4.39 28.14 8.11
CA GLN A 5 3.30 27.20 8.43
C GLN A 5 2.14 27.25 7.42
N ASP A 6 1.89 28.40 6.79
CA ASP A 6 0.77 28.60 5.86
C ASP A 6 0.92 27.88 4.51
N ARG A 7 2.12 27.34 4.19
CA ARG A 7 2.37 26.58 2.96
C ARG A 7 2.79 25.12 3.22
N SER A 8 2.76 24.68 4.46
CA SER A 8 3.11 23.31 4.81
C SER A 8 1.91 22.38 4.53
N PRO A 9 2.08 21.33 3.73
CA PRO A 9 1.08 20.29 3.55
C PRO A 9 0.99 19.42 4.80
N LEU A 10 1.98 19.40 5.69
CA LEU A 10 1.91 18.73 7.00
C LEU A 10 1.42 19.70 8.08
N TYR A 11 0.53 19.21 8.96
CA TYR A 11 0.08 19.92 10.14
C TYR A 11 1.06 19.79 11.30
N ILE A 12 0.94 20.67 12.30
CA ILE A 12 1.80 20.65 13.48
C ILE A 12 1.68 19.33 14.24
N HIS A 13 0.48 18.73 14.31
CA HIS A 13 0.27 17.46 14.99
C HIS A 13 0.83 16.26 14.21
N ASP A 14 1.03 16.38 12.89
CA ASP A 14 1.67 15.34 12.07
C ASP A 14 3.17 15.24 12.36
N VAL A 15 3.75 16.22 13.05
CA VAL A 15 5.21 16.30 13.31
C VAL A 15 5.50 16.32 14.81
N ASN A 16 4.72 17.08 15.58
CA ASN A 16 4.94 17.27 17.01
C ASN A 16 3.97 16.40 17.82
N LYS A 17 4.52 15.53 18.68
CA LYS A 17 3.75 14.46 19.36
C LYS A 17 3.00 13.57 18.37
N LEU A 18 3.71 13.17 17.31
CA LEU A 18 3.22 12.29 16.26
C LEU A 18 2.53 11.07 16.87
N ASP A 19 1.28 10.86 16.48
CA ASP A 19 0.60 9.58 16.67
C ASP A 19 1.16 8.60 15.64
N HIS A 20 2.03 7.70 16.07
CA HIS A 20 2.63 6.67 15.21
C HIS A 20 1.61 5.65 14.67
N GLN A 21 0.35 5.71 15.12
CA GLN A 21 -0.74 4.88 14.61
C GLN A 21 -1.65 5.62 13.61
N ASP A 22 -1.42 6.91 13.36
CA ASP A 22 -2.22 7.68 12.39
C ASP A 22 -1.67 7.57 10.97
N ASP A 23 -2.29 6.68 10.18
CA ASP A 23 -2.01 6.53 8.75
C ASP A 23 -2.28 7.82 7.96
N CYS A 24 -3.10 8.76 8.45
CA CYS A 24 -3.42 9.99 7.73
C CYS A 24 -2.20 10.90 7.61
N ALA A 25 -1.42 11.05 8.68
CA ALA A 25 -0.19 11.82 8.68
C ALA A 25 0.82 11.24 7.66
N ALA A 26 0.95 9.92 7.62
CA ALA A 26 1.79 9.23 6.66
C ALA A 26 1.30 9.43 5.20
N ALA A 27 -0.01 9.30 4.96
CA ALA A 27 -0.60 9.55 3.64
C ALA A 27 -0.39 11.01 3.19
N GLN A 28 -0.43 11.96 4.11
CA GLN A 28 -0.20 13.37 3.83
C GLN A 28 1.27 13.66 3.50
N LEU A 29 2.21 12.97 4.14
CA LEU A 29 3.64 13.03 3.80
C LEU A 29 3.91 12.58 2.36
N PHE A 30 3.24 11.54 1.89
CA PHE A 30 3.37 11.04 0.50
C PHE A 30 2.48 11.77 -0.52
N SER A 31 1.75 12.80 -0.09
CA SER A 31 0.83 13.52 -0.98
C SER A 31 1.57 14.35 -2.05
N ALA A 32 0.89 14.59 -3.17
CA ALA A 32 1.40 15.46 -4.24
C ALA A 32 1.81 16.85 -3.74
N ALA A 33 1.12 17.38 -2.72
CA ALA A 33 1.44 18.68 -2.13
C ALA A 33 2.79 18.65 -1.40
N SER A 34 3.08 17.57 -0.66
CA SER A 34 4.37 17.36 0.02
C SER A 34 5.51 17.18 -0.97
N ILE A 35 5.28 16.45 -2.05
CA ILE A 35 6.26 16.28 -3.13
C ILE A 35 6.54 17.62 -3.81
N GLN A 36 5.49 18.38 -4.16
CA GLN A 36 5.64 19.69 -4.77
C GLN A 36 6.41 20.65 -3.85
N GLN A 37 6.12 20.64 -2.55
CA GLN A 37 6.84 21.46 -1.59
C GLN A 37 8.33 21.07 -1.51
N ALA A 38 8.65 19.76 -1.50
CA ALA A 38 10.04 19.30 -1.52
C ALA A 38 10.79 19.81 -2.76
N ILE A 39 10.15 19.81 -3.93
CA ILE A 39 10.70 20.36 -5.18
C ILE A 39 10.91 21.87 -5.05
N GLU A 40 9.92 22.62 -4.57
CA GLU A 40 9.99 24.09 -4.39
C GLU A 40 11.08 24.50 -3.39
N CYS A 41 11.34 23.68 -2.38
CA CYS A 41 12.43 23.88 -1.42
C CYS A 41 13.81 23.42 -1.93
N GLY A 42 13.90 22.87 -3.15
CA GLY A 42 15.16 22.41 -3.74
C GLY A 42 15.63 21.02 -3.30
N HIS A 43 14.77 20.25 -2.63
CA HIS A 43 15.04 18.89 -2.17
C HIS A 43 14.51 17.85 -3.17
N SER A 44 15.09 17.84 -4.37
CA SER A 44 14.65 16.94 -5.46
C SER A 44 14.89 15.46 -5.13
N ASP A 45 15.94 15.16 -4.37
CA ASP A 45 16.25 13.83 -3.84
C ASP A 45 15.15 13.32 -2.91
N LEU A 46 14.69 14.16 -1.98
CA LEU A 46 13.56 13.85 -1.10
C LEU A 46 12.26 13.67 -1.90
N ALA A 47 12.03 14.52 -2.91
CA ALA A 47 10.83 14.41 -3.76
C ALA A 47 10.79 13.07 -4.51
N ILE A 48 11.92 12.62 -5.05
CA ILE A 48 12.04 11.31 -5.72
C ILE A 48 11.77 10.18 -4.73
N PHE A 49 12.37 10.24 -3.54
CA PHE A 49 12.14 9.25 -2.48
C PHE A 49 10.66 9.17 -2.10
N LEU A 50 10.03 10.31 -1.81
CA LEU A 50 8.62 10.37 -1.44
C LEU A 50 7.71 9.86 -2.56
N PHE A 51 8.01 10.20 -3.81
CA PHE A 51 7.25 9.70 -4.95
C PHE A 51 7.33 8.18 -5.05
N ILE A 52 8.53 7.60 -5.07
CA ILE A 52 8.70 6.15 -5.29
C ILE A 52 8.04 5.32 -4.19
N PHE A 53 8.25 5.68 -2.93
CA PHE A 53 7.66 4.94 -1.80
C PHE A 53 6.17 5.25 -1.61
N GLY A 54 5.73 6.46 -1.93
CA GLY A 54 4.31 6.83 -1.94
C GLY A 54 3.53 6.00 -2.95
N GLU A 55 4.03 5.89 -4.19
CA GLU A 55 3.41 5.07 -5.24
C GLU A 55 3.44 3.58 -4.89
N ALA A 56 4.51 3.07 -4.27
CA ALA A 56 4.58 1.68 -3.82
C ALA A 56 3.46 1.34 -2.83
N CYS A 57 3.11 2.27 -1.93
CA CYS A 57 1.98 2.15 -1.02
C CYS A 57 0.63 2.33 -1.74
N ASP A 58 0.53 3.31 -2.64
CA ASP A 58 -0.72 3.62 -3.36
C ASP A 58 -1.17 2.47 -4.27
N VAL A 59 -0.23 1.72 -4.87
CA VAL A 59 -0.52 0.51 -5.66
C VAL A 59 -1.42 -0.49 -4.90
N TYR A 60 -1.24 -0.63 -3.59
CA TYR A 60 -2.06 -1.53 -2.78
C TYR A 60 -3.43 -0.96 -2.43
N GLN A 61 -3.56 0.37 -2.38
CA GLN A 61 -4.77 1.07 -1.97
C GLN A 61 -5.63 1.50 -3.17
N SER A 62 -5.05 1.55 -4.36
CA SER A 62 -5.71 2.04 -5.56
C SER A 62 -6.81 1.12 -6.05
N HIS A 63 -7.93 1.73 -6.45
CA HIS A 63 -9.08 1.04 -7.02
C HIS A 63 -9.12 1.10 -8.56
N THR A 64 -8.17 1.79 -9.18
CA THR A 64 -8.24 2.18 -10.61
C THR A 64 -6.99 1.85 -11.41
N ILE A 65 -5.87 1.56 -10.75
CA ILE A 65 -4.60 1.28 -11.44
C ILE A 65 -4.68 -0.11 -12.09
N SER A 66 -4.23 -0.20 -13.34
CA SER A 66 -4.18 -1.47 -14.08
C SER A 66 -3.08 -2.40 -13.55
N HIS A 67 -3.22 -3.72 -13.73
CA HIS A 67 -2.19 -4.68 -13.30
C HIS A 67 -0.81 -4.43 -13.92
N THR A 68 -0.76 -3.91 -15.15
CA THR A 68 0.51 -3.55 -15.78
C THR A 68 1.18 -2.39 -15.04
N GLN A 69 0.41 -1.37 -14.67
CA GLN A 69 0.93 -0.25 -13.88
C GLN A 69 1.31 -0.67 -12.46
N HIS A 70 0.53 -1.55 -11.82
CA HIS A 70 0.91 -2.15 -10.52
C HIS A 70 2.30 -2.79 -10.60
N ILE A 71 2.55 -3.63 -11.62
CA ILE A 71 3.86 -4.27 -11.84
C ILE A 71 4.96 -3.23 -12.01
N HIS A 72 4.74 -2.20 -12.83
CA HIS A 72 5.74 -1.16 -13.06
C HIS A 72 6.12 -0.40 -11.78
N LEU A 73 5.12 0.05 -11.02
CA LEU A 73 5.34 0.87 -9.82
C LEU A 73 6.03 0.08 -8.71
N VAL A 74 5.62 -1.18 -8.44
CA VAL A 74 6.31 -2.00 -7.42
C VAL A 74 7.73 -2.37 -7.84
N LEU A 75 7.96 -2.63 -9.12
CA LEU A 75 9.31 -2.91 -9.61
C LEU A 75 10.19 -1.67 -9.56
N TRP A 76 9.66 -0.47 -9.83
CA TRP A 76 10.42 0.77 -9.64
C TRP A 76 10.88 0.95 -8.20
N ALA A 77 10.02 0.71 -7.21
CA ALA A 77 10.40 0.75 -5.80
C ALA A 77 11.47 -0.31 -5.47
N PHE A 78 11.31 -1.54 -5.97
CA PHE A 78 12.28 -2.61 -5.79
C PHE A 78 13.65 -2.28 -6.39
N PHE A 79 13.69 -1.73 -7.60
CA PHE A 79 14.95 -1.34 -8.23
C PHE A 79 15.61 -0.17 -7.56
N PHE A 80 14.82 0.84 -7.21
CA PHE A 80 15.32 2.00 -6.52
C PHE A 80 16.01 1.59 -5.21
N LYS A 81 15.34 0.78 -4.37
CA LYS A 81 15.95 0.30 -3.12
C LYS A 81 17.18 -0.58 -3.38
N SER A 82 17.15 -1.43 -4.41
CA SER A 82 18.27 -2.33 -4.74
C SER A 82 19.51 -1.56 -5.21
N ILE A 83 19.34 -0.59 -6.11
CA ILE A 83 20.42 0.27 -6.61
C ILE A 83 20.97 1.11 -5.46
N TRP A 84 20.11 1.69 -4.63
CA TRP A 84 20.54 2.46 -3.46
C TRP A 84 21.35 1.62 -2.47
N LYS A 85 20.87 0.43 -2.11
CA LYS A 85 21.57 -0.50 -1.22
C LYS A 85 22.91 -0.95 -1.79
N HIS A 86 22.96 -1.26 -3.09
CA HIS A 86 24.19 -1.63 -3.77
C HIS A 86 25.20 -0.48 -3.78
N PHE A 87 24.77 0.73 -4.12
CA PHE A 87 25.61 1.93 -4.09
C PHE A 87 26.23 2.17 -2.71
N LEU A 88 25.45 2.05 -1.64
CA LEU A 88 25.95 2.22 -0.27
C LEU A 88 26.99 1.15 0.09
N THR A 89 26.76 -0.10 -0.34
CA THR A 89 27.66 -1.22 -0.09
C THR A 89 28.99 -1.05 -0.81
N GLU A 90 28.97 -0.71 -2.10
CA GLU A 90 30.17 -0.47 -2.92
C GLU A 90 31.02 0.68 -2.36
N ASN A 91 30.36 1.75 -1.90
CA ASN A 91 31.04 2.91 -1.33
C ASN A 91 31.34 2.78 0.19
N ARG A 92 31.09 1.61 0.79
CA ARG A 92 31.36 1.29 2.21
C ARG A 92 30.66 2.22 3.20
N TYR A 93 29.47 2.73 2.84
CA TYR A 93 28.62 3.45 3.78
C TYR A 93 27.87 2.47 4.69
N PRO A 94 27.79 2.73 6.00
CA PRO A 94 27.06 1.86 6.92
C PRO A 94 25.55 1.90 6.63
N LEU A 95 24.99 0.75 6.25
CA LEU A 95 23.56 0.63 5.89
C LEU A 95 22.63 1.07 7.02
N ALA A 96 22.97 0.75 8.28
CA ALA A 96 22.17 1.11 9.45
C ALA A 96 21.95 2.64 9.64
N ARG A 97 22.75 3.48 8.98
CA ARG A 97 22.64 4.94 9.07
C ARG A 97 22.13 5.60 7.78
N HIS A 98 22.43 5.00 6.64
CA HIS A 98 22.23 5.63 5.33
C HIS A 98 21.17 4.96 4.47
N PHE A 99 20.59 3.87 4.95
CA PHE A 99 19.52 3.14 4.28
C PHE A 99 18.26 3.13 5.16
N ILE A 100 17.14 2.71 4.59
CA ILE A 100 15.93 2.40 5.36
C ILE A 100 16.22 1.31 6.40
N SER A 101 15.36 1.19 7.41
CA SER A 101 15.54 0.16 8.43
C SER A 101 15.51 -1.24 7.81
N PRO A 102 16.22 -2.22 8.38
CA PRO A 102 16.19 -3.60 7.90
C PRO A 102 14.76 -4.15 7.78
N GLU A 103 13.91 -3.81 8.76
CA GLU A 103 12.52 -4.23 8.78
C GLU A 103 11.73 -3.62 7.61
N ALA A 104 11.96 -2.34 7.29
CA ALA A 104 11.32 -1.69 6.15
C ALA A 104 11.78 -2.30 4.81
N ASP A 105 13.06 -2.65 4.69
CA ASP A 105 13.62 -3.30 3.50
C ASP A 105 12.98 -4.67 3.25
N ASP A 106 12.85 -5.47 4.32
CA ASP A 106 12.21 -6.79 4.29
C ASP A 106 10.71 -6.68 3.99
N ILE A 107 10.00 -5.72 4.61
CA ILE A 107 8.58 -5.45 4.34
C ILE A 107 8.38 -5.09 2.87
N LEU A 108 9.24 -4.25 2.30
CA LEU A 108 9.17 -3.90 0.87
C LEU A 108 9.36 -5.12 -0.03
N ASP A 109 10.28 -6.03 0.31
CA ASP A 109 10.43 -7.28 -0.46
C ASP A 109 9.19 -8.17 -0.35
N ILE A 110 8.60 -8.29 0.84
CA ILE A 110 7.35 -9.04 1.04
C ILE A 110 6.22 -8.44 0.20
N LEU A 111 6.08 -7.11 0.19
CA LEU A 111 5.07 -6.42 -0.59
C LEU A 111 5.31 -6.66 -2.10
N VAL A 112 6.48 -6.31 -2.62
CA VAL A 112 6.75 -6.47 -4.06
C VAL A 112 6.54 -7.90 -4.52
N ASN A 113 7.13 -8.88 -3.83
CA ASN A 113 7.00 -10.29 -4.21
C ASN A 113 5.56 -10.79 -4.02
N GLY A 114 4.89 -10.36 -2.96
CA GLY A 114 3.51 -10.71 -2.66
C GLY A 114 2.54 -10.23 -3.72
N LEU A 115 2.63 -8.97 -4.16
CA LEU A 115 1.76 -8.45 -5.22
C LEU A 115 2.00 -9.14 -6.56
N LEU A 116 3.27 -9.33 -6.94
CA LEU A 116 3.61 -10.04 -8.17
C LEU A 116 3.08 -11.48 -8.15
N ALA A 117 3.25 -12.19 -7.03
CA ALA A 117 2.70 -13.53 -6.85
C ALA A 117 1.18 -13.53 -6.93
N LEU A 118 0.49 -12.58 -6.29
CA LEU A 118 -0.97 -12.45 -6.35
C LEU A 118 -1.46 -12.23 -7.79
N ILE A 119 -0.81 -11.35 -8.55
CA ILE A 119 -1.14 -11.10 -9.96
C ILE A 119 -0.97 -12.37 -10.79
N ILE A 120 0.14 -13.10 -10.61
CA ILE A 120 0.41 -14.35 -11.33
C ILE A 120 -0.62 -15.42 -10.96
N ILE A 121 -0.89 -15.63 -9.67
CA ILE A 121 -1.85 -16.64 -9.20
C ILE A 121 -3.26 -16.31 -9.71
N HIS A 122 -3.66 -15.05 -9.67
CA HIS A 122 -4.95 -14.65 -10.21
C HIS A 122 -5.05 -14.89 -11.72
N CYS A 123 -4.01 -14.55 -12.47
CA CYS A 123 -3.94 -14.79 -13.90
C CYS A 123 -3.99 -16.30 -14.25
N ASP A 124 -3.18 -17.12 -13.58
CA ASP A 124 -3.01 -18.54 -13.91
C ASP A 124 -4.13 -19.44 -13.35
N HIS A 125 -4.76 -19.07 -12.23
CA HIS A 125 -5.68 -19.96 -11.49
C HIS A 125 -7.05 -19.38 -11.17
N LEU A 126 -7.21 -18.06 -11.09
CA LEU A 126 -8.46 -17.43 -10.62
C LEU A 126 -9.14 -16.56 -11.68
N SER A 127 -8.64 -16.54 -12.92
CA SER A 127 -9.34 -15.89 -14.03
C SER A 127 -10.72 -16.57 -14.23
N PRO A 128 -11.84 -15.82 -14.24
CA PRO A 128 -11.97 -14.39 -14.55
C PRO A 128 -12.13 -13.43 -13.34
N PHE A 129 -11.88 -13.87 -12.10
CA PHE A 129 -12.09 -13.02 -10.92
C PHE A 129 -11.05 -11.88 -10.84
N PRO A 130 -11.49 -10.61 -10.71
CA PRO A 130 -10.57 -9.48 -10.62
C PRO A 130 -9.76 -9.55 -9.33
N LEU A 131 -8.49 -9.20 -9.41
CA LEU A 131 -7.64 -9.00 -8.24
C LEU A 131 -7.96 -7.62 -7.63
N LEU A 132 -8.24 -7.58 -6.33
CA LEU A 132 -8.59 -6.36 -5.59
C LEU A 132 -7.53 -6.14 -4.49
N PRO A 133 -6.38 -5.49 -4.78
CA PRO A 133 -5.24 -5.40 -3.85
C PRO A 133 -5.60 -4.85 -2.47
N TRP A 134 -6.51 -3.86 -2.41
CA TRP A 134 -6.92 -3.21 -1.17
C TRP A 134 -7.72 -4.13 -0.23
N LEU A 135 -8.25 -5.25 -0.72
CA LEU A 135 -8.91 -6.27 0.11
C LEU A 135 -7.92 -7.24 0.78
N HIS A 136 -6.66 -7.24 0.35
CA HIS A 136 -5.61 -8.05 0.99
C HIS A 136 -4.96 -7.35 2.19
N SER A 137 -5.47 -6.17 2.59
CA SER A 137 -5.04 -5.43 3.78
C SER A 137 -5.77 -5.88 5.05
N THR A 138 -5.15 -5.64 6.21
CA THR A 138 -5.75 -5.84 7.54
C THR A 138 -6.71 -4.74 7.96
N LYS A 139 -6.87 -3.67 7.17
CA LYS A 139 -7.67 -2.50 7.56
C LYS A 139 -9.13 -2.81 7.89
N VAL A 140 -9.71 -3.83 7.27
CA VAL A 140 -11.06 -4.32 7.63
C VAL A 140 -11.10 -4.85 9.06
N ASN A 141 -10.04 -5.54 9.51
CA ASN A 141 -9.95 -6.05 10.88
C ASN A 141 -9.86 -4.90 11.88
N GLU A 142 -9.06 -3.87 11.60
CA GLU A 142 -8.96 -2.67 12.43
C GLU A 142 -10.31 -1.96 12.57
N HIS A 143 -11.07 -1.85 11.47
CA HIS A 143 -12.43 -1.33 11.51
C HIS A 143 -13.37 -2.17 12.37
N ILE A 144 -13.27 -3.51 12.30
CA ILE A 144 -14.05 -4.41 13.16
C ILE A 144 -13.68 -4.17 14.63
N PHE A 145 -12.39 -4.08 14.96
CA PHE A 145 -11.96 -3.78 16.33
C PHE A 145 -12.40 -2.40 16.80
N GLY A 146 -12.35 -1.39 15.94
CA GLY A 146 -12.87 -0.04 16.22
C GLY A 146 -14.37 -0.07 16.52
N LEU A 147 -15.14 -0.84 15.75
CA LEU A 147 -16.58 -1.01 15.95
C LEU A 147 -16.88 -1.73 17.27
N ILE A 148 -16.13 -2.80 17.60
CA ILE A 148 -16.24 -3.48 18.90
C ILE A 148 -15.97 -2.49 20.02
N ARG A 149 -14.84 -1.77 19.99
CA ARG A 149 -14.47 -0.79 21.03
C ARG A 149 -15.44 0.36 21.17
N SER A 150 -16.05 0.82 20.07
CA SER A 150 -17.09 1.85 20.12
C SER A 150 -18.37 1.38 20.84
N THR A 151 -18.61 0.06 20.86
CA THR A 151 -19.76 -0.53 21.53
C THR A 151 -19.42 -0.95 22.97
N LEU A 152 -18.23 -1.52 23.16
CA LEU A 152 -17.70 -2.04 24.42
C LEU A 152 -16.20 -1.66 24.50
N PRO A 153 -15.84 -0.56 25.18
CA PRO A 153 -14.46 -0.07 25.22
C PRO A 153 -13.46 -1.07 25.80
N GLU A 154 -13.87 -1.74 26.88
CA GLU A 154 -13.15 -2.83 27.52
C GLU A 154 -14.00 -4.10 27.33
N PHE A 155 -13.54 -5.04 26.51
CA PHE A 155 -14.28 -6.26 26.20
C PHE A 155 -13.43 -7.50 26.50
N THR A 156 -14.05 -8.52 27.07
CA THR A 156 -13.45 -9.84 27.21
C THR A 156 -13.64 -10.66 25.94
N ILE A 157 -12.96 -11.81 25.84
CA ILE A 157 -13.16 -12.73 24.70
C ILE A 157 -14.61 -13.19 24.60
N ILE A 158 -15.30 -13.38 25.73
CA ILE A 158 -16.72 -13.78 25.74
C ILE A 158 -17.58 -12.67 25.15
N ASP A 159 -17.32 -11.41 25.52
CA ASP A 159 -18.04 -10.26 24.99
C ASP A 159 -17.82 -10.11 23.47
N ALA A 160 -16.59 -10.34 23.00
CA ALA A 160 -16.25 -10.34 21.57
C ALA A 160 -17.01 -11.43 20.79
N ILE A 161 -17.22 -12.61 21.37
CA ILE A 161 -18.00 -13.67 20.72
C ILE A 161 -19.49 -13.30 20.71
N GLN A 162 -20.00 -12.77 21.82
CA GLN A 162 -21.41 -12.40 21.95
C GLN A 162 -21.81 -11.22 21.06
N ILE A 163 -20.87 -10.34 20.71
CA ILE A 163 -21.15 -9.18 19.85
C ILE A 163 -21.15 -9.51 18.35
N ILE A 164 -20.68 -10.70 17.92
CA ILE A 164 -20.62 -11.13 16.51
C ILE A 164 -21.93 -10.91 15.75
N PRO A 165 -23.13 -11.31 16.26
CA PRO A 165 -24.38 -11.08 15.54
C PRO A 165 -24.66 -9.60 15.30
N LYS A 166 -24.32 -8.73 16.26
CA LYS A 166 -24.45 -7.28 16.14
C LYS A 166 -23.46 -6.72 15.13
N LEU A 167 -22.21 -7.19 15.15
CA LEU A 167 -21.20 -6.83 14.16
C LEU A 167 -21.66 -7.18 12.74
N ASN A 168 -22.24 -8.36 12.53
CA ASN A 168 -22.76 -8.75 11.22
C ASN A 168 -23.82 -7.77 10.69
N VAL A 169 -24.75 -7.34 11.54
CA VAL A 169 -25.77 -6.34 11.15
C VAL A 169 -25.11 -5.00 10.83
N CYS A 170 -24.17 -4.54 11.67
CA CYS A 170 -23.45 -3.28 11.45
C CYS A 170 -22.60 -3.30 10.18
N LEU A 171 -21.88 -4.40 9.91
CA LEU A 171 -21.10 -4.59 8.69
C LEU A 171 -22.00 -4.61 7.46
N MET A 172 -23.11 -5.34 7.49
CA MET A 172 -24.09 -5.35 6.39
C MET A 172 -24.70 -3.96 6.15
N ALA A 173 -24.94 -3.19 7.21
CA ALA A 173 -25.39 -1.81 7.11
C ALA A 173 -24.30 -0.90 6.52
N ALA A 174 -23.04 -1.10 6.89
CA ALA A 174 -21.90 -0.35 6.35
C ALA A 174 -21.67 -0.64 4.86
N CYS A 175 -21.73 -1.91 4.44
CA CYS A 175 -21.64 -2.29 3.02
C CYS A 175 -22.78 -1.70 2.17
N ARG A 176 -23.94 -1.44 2.77
CA ARG A 176 -25.10 -0.84 2.08
C ARG A 176 -25.10 0.69 2.08
N ARG A 177 -24.36 1.33 2.98
CA ARG A 177 -24.23 2.80 3.02
C ARG A 177 -23.27 3.25 1.92
N LYS A 178 -23.75 4.06 0.98
CA LYS A 178 -22.88 4.85 0.10
C LYS A 178 -22.12 5.84 0.98
N VAL A 179 -20.81 5.62 1.15
CA VAL A 179 -19.96 6.46 2.00
C VAL A 179 -19.73 7.81 1.32
N ASP A 180 -20.19 8.88 1.97
CA ASP A 180 -19.97 10.25 1.53
C ASP A 180 -18.58 10.70 2.00
N THR A 181 -17.59 10.74 1.08
CA THR A 181 -16.18 11.03 1.37
C THR A 181 -15.92 12.40 2.02
N SER A 182 -16.92 13.29 2.03
CA SER A 182 -16.81 14.67 2.53
C SER A 182 -16.89 14.81 4.05
N SER A 183 -17.41 13.81 4.78
CA SER A 183 -17.53 13.86 6.25
C SER A 183 -16.32 13.31 7.00
N LEU A 184 -15.47 12.52 6.34
CA LEU A 184 -14.30 11.85 6.96
C LEU A 184 -13.11 12.79 7.21
N ARG A 185 -12.98 13.89 6.46
CA ARG A 185 -11.86 14.84 6.60
C ARG A 185 -11.98 15.81 7.77
N ARG A 186 -13.09 15.78 8.53
CA ARG A 186 -13.45 16.84 9.50
C ARG A 186 -13.18 16.49 10.97
N GLY A 187 -12.89 15.24 11.28
CA GLY A 187 -12.51 14.83 12.63
C GLY A 187 -11.28 13.97 12.55
N GLY A 188 -10.19 14.37 13.21
CA GLY A 188 -8.97 13.57 13.40
C GLY A 188 -9.17 12.33 14.28
N ALA A 189 -10.34 11.70 14.19
CA ALA A 189 -10.74 10.49 14.86
C ALA A 189 -11.80 9.82 13.98
N GLY A 190 -11.36 9.03 13.00
CA GLY A 190 -12.30 8.47 12.04
C GLY A 190 -11.63 7.61 10.99
N TYR A 191 -11.47 6.34 11.33
CA TYR A 191 -11.32 5.24 10.38
C TYR A 191 -12.16 5.47 9.10
N ALA A 192 -11.49 5.80 7.99
CA ALA A 192 -12.14 6.08 6.72
C ALA A 192 -12.82 4.82 6.17
N HIS A 193 -14.15 4.78 6.15
CA HIS A 193 -14.95 3.68 5.57
C HIS A 193 -14.86 3.57 4.03
N THR A 194 -13.83 4.12 3.40
CA THR A 194 -13.60 4.06 1.95
C THR A 194 -13.33 2.66 1.41
N HIS A 195 -13.01 1.67 2.27
CA HIS A 195 -12.70 0.29 1.88
C HIS A 195 -13.82 -0.44 1.15
N PHE A 196 -15.06 -0.27 1.59
CA PHE A 196 -16.22 -0.90 0.95
C PHE A 196 -16.82 -0.03 -0.15
N ASN A 197 -16.24 1.15 -0.42
CA ASN A 197 -16.69 2.03 -1.48
C ASN A 197 -16.09 1.61 -2.83
N SER A 198 -16.64 0.54 -3.42
CA SER A 198 -16.27 0.08 -4.77
C SER A 198 -16.85 0.94 -5.89
N SER A 199 -17.56 2.03 -5.59
CA SER A 199 -18.20 2.88 -6.62
C SER A 199 -17.22 3.53 -7.61
N ARG A 200 -15.94 3.58 -7.26
CA ARG A 200 -14.85 4.08 -8.11
C ARG A 200 -13.92 2.97 -8.64
N ALA A 201 -14.19 1.70 -8.33
CA ALA A 201 -13.33 0.61 -8.75
C ALA A 201 -13.59 0.24 -10.22
N ASP A 202 -12.53 0.20 -11.02
CA ASP A 202 -12.59 -0.27 -12.41
C ASP A 202 -12.40 -1.79 -12.46
N LEU A 203 -13.51 -2.52 -12.31
CA LEU A 203 -13.47 -3.98 -12.26
C LEU A 203 -13.04 -4.60 -13.60
N ASP A 204 -13.28 -3.93 -14.72
CA ASP A 204 -12.87 -4.40 -16.04
C ASP A 204 -11.34 -4.32 -16.16
N ALA A 205 -10.74 -3.18 -15.80
CA ALA A 205 -9.28 -3.03 -15.78
C ALA A 205 -8.59 -4.00 -14.79
N LEU A 206 -9.24 -4.31 -13.66
CA LEU A 206 -8.73 -5.24 -12.64
C LEU A 206 -8.99 -6.72 -12.95
N SER A 207 -9.78 -7.02 -13.98
CA SER A 207 -9.95 -8.37 -14.51
C SER A 207 -9.00 -8.67 -15.67
N TYR A 208 -8.41 -7.63 -16.28
CA TYR A 208 -7.50 -7.77 -17.41
C TYR A 208 -6.05 -7.98 -16.93
N PHE A 209 -5.57 -9.21 -17.04
CA PHE A 209 -4.18 -9.57 -16.70
C PHE A 209 -3.27 -9.42 -17.93
N PRO A 210 -2.07 -8.84 -17.76
CA PRO A 210 -1.14 -8.68 -18.87
C PRO A 210 -0.68 -10.04 -19.40
N PRO A 211 -0.52 -10.21 -20.73
CA PRO A 211 0.02 -11.44 -21.30
C PRO A 211 1.48 -11.66 -20.88
N GLN A 212 1.92 -12.91 -20.85
CA GLN A 212 3.22 -13.32 -20.30
C GLN A 212 4.43 -12.57 -20.90
N GLU A 213 4.33 -12.17 -22.16
CA GLU A 213 5.35 -11.37 -22.86
C GLU A 213 5.66 -10.04 -22.17
N VAL A 214 4.70 -9.45 -21.44
CA VAL A 214 4.90 -8.21 -20.69
C VAL A 214 5.80 -8.47 -19.48
N PHE A 215 5.60 -9.57 -18.77
CA PHE A 215 6.47 -9.97 -17.66
C PHE A 215 7.90 -10.24 -18.15
N GLU A 216 8.03 -10.90 -19.30
CA GLU A 216 9.34 -11.21 -19.91
C GLU A 216 10.05 -9.96 -20.45
N LYS A 217 9.32 -9.02 -21.06
CA LYS A 217 9.89 -7.72 -21.51
C LYS A 217 10.29 -6.83 -20.33
N VAL A 218 9.51 -6.82 -19.27
CA VAL A 218 9.84 -6.06 -18.05
C VAL A 218 11.03 -6.70 -17.33
N ALA A 219 11.10 -8.03 -17.25
CA ALA A 219 12.27 -8.75 -16.73
C ALA A 219 13.52 -8.52 -17.59
N GLY A 220 13.39 -8.58 -18.92
CA GLY A 220 14.48 -8.44 -19.87
C GLY A 220 15.04 -7.02 -20.00
N ARG A 221 14.22 -5.98 -19.83
CA ARG A 221 14.68 -4.58 -19.79
C ARG A 221 15.38 -4.20 -18.48
N SER A 222 15.16 -4.98 -17.43
CA SER A 222 15.50 -4.57 -16.06
C SER A 222 16.46 -5.56 -15.37
N GLY A 223 17.01 -6.54 -16.11
CA GLY A 223 18.01 -7.48 -15.61
C GLY A 223 17.51 -8.50 -14.57
N ILE A 224 16.19 -8.63 -14.35
CA ILE A 224 15.60 -9.50 -13.30
C ILE A 224 15.38 -10.95 -13.77
N THR A 225 16.19 -11.44 -14.68
CA THR A 225 15.98 -12.79 -15.24
C THR A 225 16.04 -13.87 -14.15
N CYS A 226 16.65 -13.63 -12.99
CA CYS A 226 16.69 -14.59 -11.88
C CYS A 226 15.45 -14.54 -10.98
N HIS A 227 15.03 -13.37 -10.48
CA HIS A 227 14.00 -13.29 -9.43
C HIS A 227 12.59 -13.53 -9.96
N LEU A 228 12.25 -12.95 -11.12
CA LEU A 228 10.94 -13.16 -11.75
C LEU A 228 10.81 -14.59 -12.28
N PHE A 229 11.90 -15.15 -12.81
CA PHE A 229 11.94 -16.53 -13.28
C PHE A 229 11.86 -17.53 -12.12
N LEU A 230 12.54 -17.29 -11.00
CA LEU A 230 12.41 -18.12 -9.78
C LEU A 230 10.98 -18.11 -9.24
N ILE A 231 10.31 -16.95 -9.19
CA ILE A 231 8.91 -16.87 -8.74
C ILE A 231 7.97 -17.58 -9.74
N CYS A 232 8.10 -17.29 -11.04
CA CYS A 232 7.29 -17.94 -12.08
C CYS A 232 7.50 -19.45 -12.15
N THR A 233 8.74 -19.94 -11.98
CA THR A 233 9.06 -21.37 -11.95
C THR A 233 8.60 -22.02 -10.66
N ALA A 234 8.82 -21.42 -9.49
CA ALA A 234 8.41 -21.97 -8.19
C ALA A 234 6.89 -22.14 -8.10
N VAL A 235 6.11 -21.13 -8.53
CA VAL A 235 4.64 -21.22 -8.60
C VAL A 235 4.20 -22.30 -9.59
N ARG A 236 4.90 -22.47 -10.72
CA ARG A 236 4.56 -23.47 -11.75
C ARG A 236 5.10 -24.87 -11.48
N THR A 237 6.10 -25.08 -10.64
CA THR A 237 6.51 -26.42 -10.19
C THR A 237 5.50 -27.05 -9.22
N SER A 238 4.61 -26.25 -8.61
CA SER A 238 3.43 -26.76 -7.90
C SER A 238 2.38 -27.39 -8.83
N ARG A 239 2.58 -27.31 -10.16
CA ARG A 239 1.69 -27.84 -11.21
C ARG A 239 1.96 -29.31 -11.54
N SER A 240 3.01 -29.91 -10.99
CA SER A 240 3.48 -31.27 -11.32
C SER A 240 3.42 -32.27 -10.15
N LEU A 241 2.64 -31.97 -9.11
CA LEU A 241 2.27 -32.89 -8.03
C LEU A 241 0.76 -33.11 -8.02
#